data_AF-A0A4Q7N4A0-F1
#
_entry.id   AF-A0A4Q7N4A0-F1
#
_cell.length_a   1.000
_cell.length_b   1.000
_cell.length_c   1.000
_cell.angle_alpha   90.00
_cell.angle_beta   90.00
_cell.angle_gamma   90.00
#
_symmetry.space_group_name_H-M   'P 1'
#
loop_
_entity.id
_entity.type
_entity.pdbx_description
1 polymer ?
#
loop_
_entity_poly.entity_id
_entity_poly.type
_entity_poly.pdbx_seq_one_letter_code
_entity_poly.pdbx_strand_id
1 'polypeptide(L)'
;MKRLFLLIWFAAGCTLPSSSCSEQKGSNSIQLTGSTPGDAAVKTFMGIDTATSIDFMRWDLQLLSNNTEAGSFVLNLHYGLSKPNTQDFIDGGKKRKIEGRYENKGSFIHFTGKEAKFSLQRIDTNVYHLLNANQVLMQGNAGWSYSLSRIHPLTTGSSTSIHSAFLREDTATTIEFTGRTPCQVIAQQMNWKVSKECWKMKWILTLKRDATTLEPAGFIMRQTNISGERIQGKWKIDKTEQGNILALRMKDTGQELNLLIGSDNVLFILNKQMRPLPGNSEFSFTLNRD
;
A
#
# COMPACT_ATOMS: atom_id res chain seq x y z
N MET A 1 -13.00 -67.79 -32.57
CA MET A 1 -12.75 -67.05 -33.83
C MET A 1 -14.00 -66.27 -34.23
N LYS A 2 -14.08 -64.98 -33.90
CA LYS A 2 -15.02 -64.01 -34.51
C LYS A 2 -14.32 -62.65 -34.53
N ARG A 3 -14.02 -62.16 -35.74
CA ARG A 3 -13.42 -60.85 -36.00
C ARG A 3 -14.54 -59.81 -36.03
N LEU A 4 -14.41 -58.75 -35.24
CA LEU A 4 -15.29 -57.59 -35.27
C LEU A 4 -14.52 -56.43 -35.93
N PHE A 5 -14.96 -56.02 -37.12
CA PHE A 5 -14.45 -54.83 -37.82
C PHE A 5 -15.14 -53.60 -37.25
N LEU A 6 -14.36 -52.61 -36.80
CA LEU A 6 -14.86 -51.28 -36.44
C LEU A 6 -14.51 -50.30 -37.57
N LEU A 7 -15.54 -49.74 -38.20
CA LEU A 7 -15.46 -48.69 -39.21
C LEU A 7 -15.36 -47.32 -38.51
N ILE A 8 -14.31 -46.56 -38.79
CA ILE A 8 -14.13 -45.17 -38.34
C ILE A 8 -14.62 -44.24 -39.46
N TRP A 9 -15.64 -43.44 -39.15
CA TRP A 9 -16.12 -42.34 -40.00
C TRP A 9 -15.36 -41.06 -39.64
N PHE A 10 -14.72 -40.43 -40.63
CA PHE A 10 -14.20 -39.07 -40.54
C PHE A 10 -15.30 -38.08 -40.95
N ALA A 11 -15.81 -37.30 -39.99
CA ALA A 11 -16.66 -36.15 -40.28
C ALA A 11 -15.76 -34.90 -40.39
N ALA A 12 -15.63 -34.35 -41.60
CA ALA A 12 -14.98 -33.07 -41.85
C ALA A 12 -15.94 -31.93 -41.46
N GLY A 13 -15.73 -31.35 -40.28
CA GLY A 13 -16.45 -30.16 -39.81
C GLY A 13 -15.70 -28.88 -40.18
N CYS A 14 -16.34 -28.00 -40.95
CA CYS A 14 -15.87 -26.65 -41.22
C CYS A 14 -15.85 -25.82 -39.93
N THR A 15 -14.67 -25.41 -39.47
CA THR A 15 -14.51 -24.47 -38.36
C THR A 15 -14.48 -23.04 -38.91
N LEU A 16 -15.60 -22.35 -38.80
CA LEU A 16 -15.66 -20.90 -39.01
C LEU A 16 -15.01 -20.19 -37.80
N PRO A 17 -14.04 -19.27 -38.01
CA PRO A 17 -13.49 -18.48 -36.92
C PRO A 17 -14.51 -17.42 -36.50
N SER A 18 -15.20 -17.66 -35.39
CA SER A 18 -15.96 -16.65 -34.67
C SER A 18 -14.99 -15.65 -34.03
N SER A 19 -14.72 -14.56 -34.74
CA SER A 19 -14.13 -13.34 -34.19
C SER A 19 -15.13 -12.75 -33.18
N SER A 20 -15.05 -13.24 -31.93
CA SER A 20 -15.70 -12.60 -30.80
C SER A 20 -14.85 -11.41 -30.39
N CYS A 21 -15.08 -10.28 -31.05
CA CYS A 21 -14.69 -8.97 -30.52
C CYS A 21 -15.53 -8.72 -29.26
N SER A 22 -15.07 -9.25 -28.13
CA SER A 22 -15.47 -8.75 -26.83
C SER A 22 -14.95 -7.32 -26.74
N GLU A 23 -15.80 -6.35 -27.06
CA GLU A 23 -15.58 -4.96 -26.63
C GLU A 23 -15.40 -5.00 -25.12
N GLN A 24 -14.14 -4.92 -24.67
CA GLN A 24 -13.82 -4.50 -23.32
C GLN A 24 -14.33 -3.07 -23.20
N LYS A 25 -15.62 -2.95 -22.90
CA LYS A 25 -16.25 -1.74 -22.41
C LYS A 25 -15.46 -1.39 -21.16
N GLY A 26 -14.53 -0.46 -21.32
CA GLY A 26 -13.55 -0.07 -20.31
C GLY A 26 -14.31 0.43 -19.09
N SER A 27 -14.62 -0.49 -18.18
CA SER A 27 -15.19 -0.17 -16.89
C SER A 27 -14.17 0.74 -16.21
N ASN A 28 -14.51 2.02 -16.03
CA ASN A 28 -13.73 3.01 -15.29
C ASN A 28 -13.67 2.68 -13.78
N SER A 29 -13.80 1.40 -13.42
CA SER A 29 -13.75 0.92 -12.06
C SER A 29 -12.32 0.94 -11.54
N ILE A 30 -12.15 1.50 -10.35
CA ILE A 30 -10.89 1.49 -9.63
C ILE A 30 -11.03 0.47 -8.51
N GLN A 31 -10.16 -0.52 -8.45
CA GLN A 31 -10.13 -1.48 -7.36
C GLN A 31 -8.84 -1.29 -6.55
N LEU A 32 -9.03 -1.02 -5.26
CA LEU A 32 -7.98 -0.74 -4.28
C LEU A 32 -7.96 -1.84 -3.22
N THR A 33 -6.77 -2.24 -2.79
CA THR A 33 -6.58 -3.21 -1.72
C THR A 33 -5.50 -2.79 -0.75
N GLY A 34 -5.55 -3.29 0.48
CA GLY A 34 -4.53 -3.07 1.49
C GLY A 34 -4.92 -3.66 2.84
N SER A 35 -4.00 -3.59 3.80
CA SER A 35 -4.24 -4.00 5.18
C SER A 35 -3.87 -2.89 6.16
N THR A 36 -4.79 -2.55 7.04
CA THR A 36 -4.66 -1.49 8.05
C THR A 36 -4.63 -2.07 9.46
N PRO A 37 -4.05 -1.37 10.46
CA PRO A 37 -4.24 -1.72 11.87
C PRO A 37 -5.74 -1.81 12.23
N GLY A 38 -6.07 -2.53 13.30
CA GLY A 38 -7.43 -2.66 13.86
C GLY A 38 -7.73 -1.71 15.03
N ASP A 39 -7.10 -0.55 15.07
CA ASP A 39 -7.18 0.38 16.20
C ASP A 39 -8.55 1.09 16.35
N ALA A 40 -8.68 1.92 17.40
CA ALA A 40 -9.94 2.60 17.72
C ALA A 40 -10.39 3.58 16.62
N ALA A 41 -9.44 4.25 15.94
CA ALA A 41 -9.77 5.24 14.92
C ALA A 41 -10.47 4.56 13.74
N VAL A 42 -9.89 3.46 13.24
CA VAL A 42 -10.49 2.68 12.14
C VAL A 42 -11.82 2.04 12.49
N LYS A 43 -11.94 1.52 13.71
CA LYS A 43 -13.20 0.94 14.18
C LYS A 43 -14.32 1.98 14.18
N THR A 44 -14.03 3.20 14.62
CA THR A 44 -15.00 4.30 14.69
C THR A 44 -15.56 4.64 13.31
N PHE A 45 -14.70 4.86 12.31
CA PHE A 45 -15.20 5.25 10.98
C PHE A 45 -15.83 4.11 10.18
N MET A 46 -15.57 2.87 10.58
CA MET A 46 -16.20 1.67 10.01
C MET A 46 -17.49 1.27 10.75
N GLY A 47 -17.89 1.99 11.81
CA GLY A 47 -19.03 1.61 12.64
C GLY A 47 -18.86 0.21 13.23
N ILE A 48 -17.66 -0.08 13.74
CA ILE A 48 -17.31 -1.30 14.48
C ILE A 48 -17.13 -0.90 15.94
N ASP A 49 -17.67 -1.70 16.87
CA ASP A 49 -17.48 -1.47 18.30
C ASP A 49 -15.99 -1.43 18.65
N THR A 50 -15.55 -0.32 19.26
CA THR A 50 -14.15 -0.11 19.69
C THR A 50 -13.70 -1.14 20.72
N ALA A 51 -14.60 -1.82 21.43
CA ALA A 51 -14.27 -2.94 22.32
C ALA A 51 -13.94 -4.24 21.57
N THR A 52 -14.23 -4.34 20.27
CA THR A 52 -13.89 -5.52 19.47
C THR A 52 -12.37 -5.63 19.30
N SER A 53 -11.81 -6.77 19.71
CA SER A 53 -10.39 -7.10 19.50
C SER A 53 -10.11 -7.41 18.03
N ILE A 54 -9.27 -6.58 17.41
CA ILE A 54 -8.89 -6.67 15.99
C ILE A 54 -7.41 -6.29 15.90
N ASP A 55 -6.59 -7.16 15.31
CA ASP A 55 -5.19 -6.82 15.04
C ASP A 55 -5.09 -5.97 13.76
N PHE A 56 -5.81 -6.39 12.72
CA PHE A 56 -5.80 -5.74 11.41
C PHE A 56 -7.09 -5.95 10.62
N MET A 57 -7.26 -5.14 9.58
CA MET A 57 -8.37 -5.19 8.63
C MET A 57 -7.82 -5.23 7.21
N ARG A 58 -8.32 -6.16 6.40
CA ARG A 58 -8.12 -6.21 4.95
C ARG A 58 -9.21 -5.45 4.24
N TRP A 59 -8.80 -4.71 3.22
CA TRP A 59 -9.63 -3.87 2.39
C TRP A 59 -9.64 -4.38 0.96
N ASP A 60 -10.83 -4.46 0.39
CA ASP A 60 -11.08 -4.57 -1.04
C ASP A 60 -12.17 -3.56 -1.40
N LEU A 61 -11.72 -2.39 -1.90
CA LEU A 61 -12.54 -1.24 -2.19
C LEU A 61 -12.66 -1.07 -3.70
N GLN A 62 -13.88 -1.22 -4.21
CA GLN A 62 -14.22 -0.98 -5.60
C GLN A 62 -14.95 0.35 -5.74
N LEU A 63 -14.41 1.25 -6.55
CA LEU A 63 -15.08 2.48 -6.99
C LEU A 63 -15.78 2.19 -8.31
N LEU A 64 -17.09 2.37 -8.32
CA LEU A 64 -17.96 2.19 -9.48
C LEU A 64 -18.37 3.58 -9.95
N SER A 65 -17.91 3.99 -11.12
CA SER A 65 -18.20 5.33 -11.61
C SER A 65 -18.53 5.38 -13.08
N ASN A 66 -19.47 6.30 -13.37
CA ASN A 66 -19.77 6.74 -14.73
C ASN A 66 -19.05 8.07 -15.06
N ASN A 67 -18.43 8.73 -14.07
CA ASN A 67 -17.66 9.97 -14.25
C ASN A 67 -16.47 10.08 -13.26
N THR A 68 -15.71 11.18 -13.28
CA THR A 68 -14.49 11.31 -12.45
C THR A 68 -14.73 11.91 -11.06
N GLU A 69 -15.91 12.46 -10.80
CA GLU A 69 -16.17 13.32 -9.63
C GLU A 69 -17.00 12.64 -8.54
N ALA A 70 -17.91 11.74 -8.89
CA ALA A 70 -18.73 11.03 -7.90
C ALA A 70 -19.19 9.68 -8.42
N GLY A 71 -19.41 8.74 -7.51
CA GLY A 71 -19.84 7.40 -7.88
C GLY A 71 -20.42 6.63 -6.71
N SER A 72 -20.62 5.34 -6.93
CA SER A 72 -20.89 4.38 -5.87
C SER A 72 -19.63 3.63 -5.53
N PHE A 73 -19.59 3.05 -4.32
CA PHE A 73 -18.50 2.15 -3.95
C PHE A 73 -19.05 0.88 -3.30
N VAL A 74 -18.26 -0.17 -3.42
CA VAL A 74 -18.43 -1.41 -2.68
C VAL A 74 -17.13 -1.67 -1.93
N LEU A 75 -17.22 -1.85 -0.62
CA LEU A 75 -16.09 -2.17 0.25
C LEU A 75 -16.34 -3.53 0.90
N ASN A 76 -15.48 -4.50 0.59
CA ASN A 76 -15.42 -5.77 1.30
C ASN A 76 -14.30 -5.66 2.36
N LEU A 77 -14.70 -5.75 3.63
CA LEU A 77 -13.78 -5.79 4.76
C LEU A 77 -13.66 -7.21 5.30
N HIS A 78 -12.45 -7.58 5.69
CA HIS A 78 -12.16 -8.82 6.41
C HIS A 78 -11.22 -8.50 7.58
N TYR A 79 -11.67 -8.68 8.82
CA TYR A 79 -10.96 -8.22 10.01
C TYR A 79 -11.02 -9.22 11.16
N GLY A 80 -10.05 -9.16 12.06
CA GLY A 80 -10.00 -10.01 13.25
C GLY A 80 -8.63 -10.04 13.91
N LEU A 81 -8.44 -11.00 14.81
CA LEU A 81 -7.14 -11.31 15.41
C LEU A 81 -6.29 -12.09 14.41
N SER A 82 -5.00 -11.76 14.35
CA SER A 82 -4.05 -12.42 13.45
C SER A 82 -3.74 -13.84 13.92
N LYS A 83 -3.66 -14.77 12.96
CA LYS A 83 -3.16 -16.12 13.22
C LYS A 83 -1.62 -16.10 13.22
N PRO A 84 -0.96 -16.54 14.29
CA PRO A 84 0.50 -16.52 14.37
C PRO A 84 1.16 -17.20 13.16
N ASN A 85 2.19 -16.55 12.60
CA ASN A 85 2.98 -17.03 11.47
C ASN A 85 2.22 -17.31 10.17
N THR A 86 0.97 -16.85 10.03
CA THR A 86 0.25 -16.88 8.75
C THR A 86 -0.23 -15.47 8.37
N GLN A 87 -0.90 -15.37 7.24
CA GLN A 87 -1.63 -14.16 6.86
C GLN A 87 -3.11 -14.25 7.29
N ASP A 88 -3.54 -15.33 7.93
CA ASP A 88 -4.96 -15.57 8.21
C ASP A 88 -5.40 -14.92 9.51
N PHE A 89 -6.71 -14.98 9.74
CA PHE A 89 -7.32 -14.62 11.01
C PHE A 89 -7.61 -15.88 11.84
N ILE A 90 -7.56 -15.74 13.16
CA ILE A 90 -8.10 -16.75 14.08
C ILE A 90 -9.59 -16.94 13.75
N ASP A 91 -10.04 -18.20 13.68
CA ASP A 91 -11.41 -18.60 13.29
C ASP A 91 -11.90 -18.02 11.96
N GLY A 92 -10.96 -17.68 11.07
CA GLY A 92 -11.28 -17.10 9.77
C GLY A 92 -11.77 -15.65 9.81
N GLY A 93 -11.79 -14.98 10.97
CA GLY A 93 -12.15 -13.56 11.11
C GLY A 93 -13.61 -13.22 10.76
N LYS A 94 -13.93 -11.92 10.75
CA LYS A 94 -15.25 -11.39 10.39
C LYS A 94 -15.21 -10.71 9.03
N LYS A 95 -16.23 -10.94 8.21
CA LYS A 95 -16.40 -10.29 6.91
C LYS A 95 -17.58 -9.33 6.93
N ARG A 96 -17.44 -8.18 6.27
CA ARG A 96 -18.51 -7.18 6.14
C ARG A 96 -18.46 -6.57 4.75
N LYS A 97 -19.63 -6.39 4.15
CA LYS A 97 -19.79 -5.64 2.90
C LYS A 97 -20.43 -4.29 3.23
N ILE A 98 -19.84 -3.22 2.74
CA ILE A 98 -20.33 -1.85 2.90
C ILE A 98 -20.53 -1.26 1.51
N GLU A 99 -21.69 -0.68 1.29
CA GLU A 99 -22.03 -0.01 0.04
C GLU A 99 -22.41 1.44 0.33
N GLY A 100 -22.12 2.33 -0.62
CA GLY A 100 -22.40 3.74 -0.45
C GLY A 100 -22.03 4.58 -1.66
N ARG A 101 -21.90 5.88 -1.43
CA ARG A 101 -21.49 6.87 -2.42
C ARG A 101 -20.16 7.49 -2.05
N TYR A 102 -19.42 7.94 -3.05
CA TYR A 102 -18.22 8.73 -2.83
C TYR A 102 -18.23 10.02 -3.65
N GLU A 103 -17.50 11.01 -3.17
CA GLU A 103 -17.22 12.28 -3.84
C GLU A 103 -15.70 12.46 -3.95
N ASN A 104 -15.21 12.76 -5.14
CA ASN A 104 -13.82 13.05 -5.43
C ASN A 104 -13.63 14.58 -5.55
N LYS A 105 -12.90 15.17 -4.61
CA LYS A 105 -12.58 16.60 -4.52
C LYS A 105 -11.07 16.77 -4.66
N GLY A 106 -10.59 16.82 -5.91
CA GLY A 106 -9.17 16.95 -6.22
C GLY A 106 -8.37 15.72 -5.79
N SER A 107 -7.52 15.88 -4.78
CA SER A 107 -6.72 14.81 -4.18
C SER A 107 -7.47 14.01 -3.12
N PHE A 108 -8.66 14.45 -2.70
CA PHE A 108 -9.41 13.84 -1.61
C PHE A 108 -10.61 13.07 -2.14
N ILE A 109 -10.87 11.89 -1.59
CA ILE A 109 -12.06 11.09 -1.89
C ILE A 109 -12.80 10.84 -0.59
N HIS A 110 -14.04 11.31 -0.48
CA HIS A 110 -14.88 11.16 0.69
C HIS A 110 -15.93 10.08 0.45
N PHE A 111 -16.08 9.17 1.41
CA PHE A 111 -16.96 8.00 1.31
C PHE A 111 -18.07 8.12 2.35
N THR A 112 -19.31 7.89 1.91
CA THR A 112 -20.49 7.84 2.76
C THR A 112 -21.27 6.56 2.49
N GLY A 113 -21.20 5.62 3.42
CA GLY A 113 -22.10 4.47 3.51
C GLY A 113 -23.08 4.62 4.67
N LYS A 114 -24.00 3.66 4.81
CA LYS A 114 -25.00 3.66 5.90
C LYS A 114 -24.35 3.67 7.30
N GLU A 115 -23.27 2.92 7.44
CA GLU A 115 -22.62 2.64 8.74
C GLU A 115 -21.14 3.03 8.75
N ALA A 116 -20.64 3.63 7.67
CA ALA A 116 -19.24 4.01 7.54
C ALA A 116 -19.07 5.35 6.84
N LYS A 117 -18.17 6.18 7.35
CA LYS A 117 -17.78 7.46 6.77
C LYS A 117 -16.28 7.63 6.90
N PHE A 118 -15.57 7.65 5.78
CA PHE A 118 -14.11 7.74 5.77
C PHE A 118 -13.63 8.56 4.58
N SER A 119 -12.35 8.89 4.55
CA SER A 119 -11.76 9.64 3.45
C SER A 119 -10.39 9.08 3.08
N LEU A 120 -10.06 9.17 1.79
CA LEU A 120 -8.76 8.83 1.24
C LEU A 120 -8.11 10.07 0.65
N GLN A 121 -6.82 10.26 0.89
CA GLN A 121 -5.99 11.13 0.07
C GLN A 121 -5.30 10.30 -1.01
N ARG A 122 -5.36 10.78 -2.25
CA ARG A 122 -4.61 10.26 -3.37
C ARG A 122 -3.16 10.71 -3.24
N ILE A 123 -2.24 9.76 -3.08
CA ILE A 123 -0.80 10.02 -3.02
C ILE A 123 -0.24 10.05 -4.45
N ASP A 124 -0.62 9.07 -5.24
CA ASP A 124 -0.45 9.07 -6.70
C ASP A 124 -1.62 8.33 -7.37
N THR A 125 -1.54 8.06 -8.67
CA THR A 125 -2.61 7.32 -9.35
C THR A 125 -2.85 5.91 -8.80
N ASN A 126 -1.83 5.29 -8.17
CA ASN A 126 -1.82 3.90 -7.73
C ASN A 126 -1.91 3.73 -6.20
N VAL A 127 -1.55 4.75 -5.41
CA VAL A 127 -1.47 4.72 -3.95
C VAL A 127 -2.41 5.77 -3.35
N TYR A 128 -3.24 5.32 -2.42
CA TYR A 128 -4.19 6.11 -1.65
C TYR A 128 -3.95 5.87 -0.17
N HIS A 129 -4.26 6.82 0.69
CA HIS A 129 -4.02 6.70 2.11
C HIS A 129 -5.21 7.20 2.92
N LEU A 130 -5.60 6.47 3.96
CA LEU A 130 -6.73 6.85 4.81
C LEU A 130 -6.41 8.09 5.64
N LEU A 131 -7.45 8.90 5.83
CA LEU A 131 -7.42 10.09 6.65
C LEU A 131 -8.21 9.89 7.94
N ASN A 132 -7.74 10.52 9.00
CA ASN A 132 -8.51 10.62 10.25
C ASN A 132 -9.63 11.67 10.13
N ALA A 133 -10.40 11.84 11.21
CA ALA A 133 -11.49 12.83 11.26
C ALA A 133 -11.03 14.27 10.97
N ASN A 134 -9.76 14.60 11.27
CA ASN A 134 -9.15 15.90 11.03
C ASN A 134 -8.55 16.04 9.62
N GLN A 135 -8.82 15.09 8.71
CA GLN A 135 -8.28 15.07 7.34
C GLN A 135 -6.74 15.00 7.27
N VAL A 136 -6.11 14.39 8.28
CA VAL A 136 -4.66 14.13 8.30
C VAL A 136 -4.39 12.65 8.02
N LEU A 137 -3.29 12.35 7.32
CA LEU A 137 -2.82 10.99 7.04
C LEU A 137 -2.74 10.18 8.33
N MET A 138 -3.35 9.00 8.35
CA MET A 138 -3.35 8.13 9.51
C MET A 138 -2.01 7.39 9.69
N GLN A 139 -1.45 7.46 10.89
CA GLN A 139 -0.25 6.71 11.23
C GLN A 139 -0.60 5.24 11.48
N GLY A 140 0.10 4.33 10.77
CA GLY A 140 0.02 2.90 11.02
C GLY A 140 0.90 2.45 12.18
N ASN A 141 1.37 1.21 12.12
CA ASN A 141 2.34 0.64 13.06
C ASN A 141 3.39 -0.22 12.33
N ALA A 142 4.25 -0.90 13.06
CA ALA A 142 5.27 -1.80 12.50
C ALA A 142 4.72 -2.99 11.70
N GLY A 143 3.42 -3.29 11.84
CA GLY A 143 2.72 -4.38 11.17
C GLY A 143 1.98 -3.97 9.91
N TRP A 144 1.26 -2.85 9.97
CA TRP A 144 0.28 -2.44 8.97
C TRP A 144 0.27 -0.92 8.81
N SER A 145 -0.18 -0.45 7.65
CA SER A 145 -0.27 0.97 7.31
C SER A 145 -1.68 1.34 6.89
N TYR A 146 -1.98 2.63 6.79
CA TYR A 146 -3.25 3.11 6.27
C TYR A 146 -3.28 3.33 4.74
N SER A 147 -2.38 2.69 3.99
CA SER A 147 -2.28 2.81 2.53
C SER A 147 -3.05 1.71 1.80
N LEU A 148 -3.82 2.11 0.77
CA LEU A 148 -4.47 1.23 -0.20
C LEU A 148 -3.81 1.41 -1.58
N SER A 149 -3.66 0.31 -2.30
CA SER A 149 -3.01 0.26 -3.61
C SER A 149 -3.92 -0.30 -4.68
N ARG A 150 -3.82 0.19 -5.92
CA ARG A 150 -4.51 -0.44 -7.06
C ARG A 150 -4.05 -1.88 -7.25
N ILE A 151 -4.99 -2.81 -7.40
CA ILE A 151 -4.67 -4.22 -7.71
C ILE A 151 -3.99 -4.38 -9.09
N HIS A 152 -4.26 -3.45 -10.00
CA HIS A 152 -3.65 -3.35 -11.31
C HIS A 152 -3.05 -1.94 -11.46
N PRO A 153 -1.81 -1.73 -11.00
CA PRO A 153 -1.16 -0.44 -11.07
C PRO A 153 -1.05 0.06 -12.51
N LEU A 154 -1.35 1.33 -12.70
CA LEU A 154 -1.16 2.03 -13.97
C LEU A 154 0.32 2.37 -14.15
N THR A 155 0.87 2.05 -15.32
CA THR A 155 2.26 2.36 -15.69
C THR A 155 2.47 3.87 -15.82
N THR A 156 1.45 4.59 -16.28
CA THR A 156 1.43 6.05 -16.40
C THR A 156 0.52 6.66 -15.33
N GLY A 157 0.85 7.87 -14.90
CA GLY A 157 0.06 8.58 -13.91
C GLY A 157 0.75 9.84 -13.42
N SER A 158 -0.08 10.81 -13.03
CA SER A 158 0.40 12.01 -12.36
C SER A 158 0.55 11.75 -10.85
N SER A 159 1.64 12.23 -10.27
CA SER A 159 1.79 12.31 -8.82
C SER A 159 0.99 13.50 -8.30
N THR A 160 0.33 13.32 -7.15
CA THR A 160 -0.31 14.44 -6.47
C THR A 160 0.76 15.10 -5.62
N SER A 161 0.91 16.42 -5.72
CA SER A 161 1.83 17.14 -4.85
C SER A 161 1.37 17.04 -3.40
N ILE A 162 2.26 16.62 -2.51
CA ILE A 162 2.03 16.56 -1.08
C ILE A 162 3.06 17.47 -0.41
N HIS A 163 2.59 18.58 0.14
CA HIS A 163 3.42 19.45 0.93
C HIS A 163 3.30 19.08 2.41
N SER A 164 4.40 18.59 2.99
CA SER A 164 4.51 18.22 4.40
C SER A 164 5.58 19.08 5.08
N ALA A 165 5.30 19.56 6.30
CA ALA A 165 6.24 20.35 7.11
C ALA A 165 7.20 19.46 7.93
N PHE A 166 7.75 18.43 7.30
CA PHE A 166 8.50 17.35 7.96
C PHE A 166 9.54 17.85 8.96
N LEU A 167 9.44 17.37 10.21
CA LEU A 167 10.39 17.60 11.31
C LEU A 167 10.63 19.06 11.68
N ARG A 168 9.74 19.99 11.30
CA ARG A 168 9.97 21.42 11.52
C ARG A 168 10.01 21.81 13.01
N GLU A 169 9.26 21.10 13.85
CA GLU A 169 9.15 21.36 15.29
C GLU A 169 9.72 20.21 16.14
N ASP A 170 10.30 19.21 15.49
CA ASP A 170 10.78 18.00 16.15
C ASP A 170 12.19 18.23 16.71
N THR A 171 12.41 17.96 17.99
CA THR A 171 13.72 18.09 18.66
C THR A 171 14.41 16.75 18.94
N ALA A 172 13.80 15.61 18.59
CA ALA A 172 14.35 14.27 18.82
C ALA A 172 15.64 14.03 18.02
N THR A 173 16.75 13.75 18.70
CA THR A 173 18.03 13.44 18.02
C THR A 173 17.99 12.10 17.27
N THR A 174 17.00 11.27 17.56
CA THR A 174 16.73 10.00 16.90
C THR A 174 15.24 9.88 16.57
N ILE A 175 14.92 9.49 15.34
CA ILE A 175 13.55 9.29 14.87
C ILE A 175 13.47 7.91 14.24
N GLU A 176 12.50 7.09 14.66
CA GLU A 176 12.33 5.73 14.15
C GLU A 176 11.07 5.61 13.30
N PHE A 177 11.20 4.92 12.18
CA PHE A 177 10.11 4.53 11.30
C PHE A 177 10.13 3.01 11.10
N THR A 178 8.97 2.38 11.21
CA THR A 178 8.79 0.94 11.06
C THR A 178 7.75 0.62 10.00
N GLY A 179 7.83 -0.57 9.41
CA GLY A 179 6.84 -0.99 8.41
C GLY A 179 7.12 -2.35 7.81
N ARG A 180 6.20 -2.81 6.96
CA ARG A 180 6.32 -4.07 6.23
C ARG A 180 5.99 -3.88 4.77
N THR A 181 6.81 -4.45 3.89
CA THR A 181 6.66 -4.32 2.44
C THR A 181 6.70 -5.67 1.73
N PRO A 182 6.12 -5.77 0.51
CA PRO A 182 6.40 -6.89 -0.38
C PRO A 182 7.91 -6.98 -0.65
N CYS A 183 8.50 -8.16 -0.42
CA CYS A 183 9.96 -8.30 -0.43
C CYS A 183 10.56 -8.30 -1.85
N GLN A 184 10.00 -9.07 -2.77
CA GLN A 184 10.56 -9.24 -4.13
C GLN A 184 10.70 -7.91 -4.88
N VAL A 185 9.68 -7.06 -4.81
CA VAL A 185 9.62 -5.80 -5.56
C VAL A 185 10.74 -4.84 -5.15
N ILE A 186 10.92 -4.62 -3.85
CA ILE A 186 11.98 -3.73 -3.36
C ILE A 186 13.38 -4.35 -3.52
N ALA A 187 13.50 -5.67 -3.35
CA ALA A 187 14.76 -6.35 -3.60
C ALA A 187 15.22 -6.18 -5.06
N GLN A 188 14.30 -6.33 -6.02
CA GLN A 188 14.58 -6.07 -7.43
C GLN A 188 14.98 -4.61 -7.67
N GLN A 189 14.28 -3.67 -7.05
CA GLN A 189 14.59 -2.25 -7.19
C GLN A 189 15.99 -1.90 -6.69
N MET A 190 16.37 -2.46 -5.54
CA MET A 190 17.65 -2.22 -4.88
C MET A 190 18.77 -3.16 -5.37
N ASN A 191 18.47 -4.07 -6.29
CA ASN A 191 19.38 -5.13 -6.74
C ASN A 191 19.91 -5.99 -5.58
N TRP A 192 19.07 -6.28 -4.59
CA TRP A 192 19.38 -7.18 -3.49
C TRP A 192 19.05 -8.62 -3.86
N LYS A 193 19.92 -9.54 -3.43
CA LYS A 193 19.67 -10.97 -3.56
C LYS A 193 18.79 -11.43 -2.40
N VAL A 194 17.61 -11.95 -2.71
CA VAL A 194 16.67 -12.52 -1.73
C VAL A 194 16.23 -13.91 -2.20
N SER A 195 15.79 -14.76 -1.27
CA SER A 195 15.22 -16.05 -1.62
C SER A 195 13.88 -15.86 -2.35
N LYS A 196 13.45 -16.85 -3.15
CA LYS A 196 12.17 -16.79 -3.88
C LYS A 196 10.96 -16.80 -2.94
N GLU A 197 11.16 -17.36 -1.75
CA GLU A 197 10.17 -17.46 -0.68
C GLU A 197 10.08 -16.15 0.13
N CYS A 198 10.92 -15.15 -0.15
CA CYS A 198 10.82 -13.86 0.50
C CYS A 198 9.59 -13.12 0.00
N TRP A 199 8.48 -13.25 0.72
CA TRP A 199 7.22 -12.58 0.40
C TRP A 199 7.03 -11.26 1.17
N LYS A 200 7.77 -11.07 2.27
CA LYS A 200 7.65 -9.92 3.18
C LYS A 200 8.99 -9.44 3.68
N MET A 201 9.14 -8.13 3.85
CA MET A 201 10.29 -7.49 4.50
C MET A 201 9.81 -6.62 5.64
N LYS A 202 10.42 -6.73 6.82
CA LYS A 202 10.17 -5.80 7.94
C LYS A 202 11.29 -4.75 7.97
N TRP A 203 10.91 -3.51 8.22
CA TRP A 203 11.78 -2.36 8.22
C TRP A 203 11.81 -1.72 9.59
N ILE A 204 13.01 -1.33 10.02
CA ILE A 204 13.25 -0.37 11.09
C ILE A 204 14.27 0.62 10.55
N LEU A 205 13.84 1.86 10.34
CA LEU A 205 14.65 2.97 9.86
C LEU A 205 14.82 3.97 11.00
N THR A 206 16.05 4.12 11.47
CA THR A 206 16.42 5.07 12.51
C THR A 206 17.18 6.23 11.86
N LEU A 207 16.56 7.40 11.79
CA LEU A 207 17.20 8.65 11.38
C LEU A 207 17.89 9.29 12.58
N LYS A 208 19.15 9.66 12.42
CA LYS A 208 19.97 10.36 13.43
C LYS A 208 20.18 11.80 13.00
N ARG A 209 20.06 12.70 13.97
CA ARG A 209 20.37 14.13 13.86
C ARG A 209 21.52 14.48 14.76
N ASP A 210 22.25 15.54 14.41
CA ASP A 210 23.24 16.12 15.30
C ASP A 210 22.56 16.68 16.56
N ALA A 211 23.15 16.44 17.73
CA ALA A 211 22.50 16.75 19.00
C ALA A 211 22.40 18.25 19.29
N THR A 212 23.21 19.07 18.63
CA THR A 212 23.27 20.52 18.87
C THR A 212 22.52 21.27 17.78
N THR A 213 22.76 20.93 16.52
CA THR A 213 22.22 21.64 15.35
C THR A 213 20.90 21.08 14.86
N LEU A 214 20.54 19.85 15.28
CA LEU A 214 19.40 19.08 14.75
C LEU A 214 19.48 18.84 13.22
N GLU A 215 20.65 18.99 12.61
CA GLU A 215 20.84 18.70 11.19
C GLU A 215 20.93 17.19 10.92
N PRO A 216 20.58 16.73 9.70
CA PRO A 216 20.73 15.33 9.30
C PRO A 216 22.17 14.80 9.50
N ALA A 217 22.35 13.80 10.37
CA ALA A 217 23.67 13.26 10.69
C ALA A 217 23.95 11.89 10.04
N GLY A 218 22.95 10.99 10.01
CA GLY A 218 23.10 9.66 9.44
C GLY A 218 21.88 8.78 9.70
N PHE A 219 21.83 7.59 9.11
CA PHE A 219 20.74 6.65 9.37
C PHE A 219 21.26 5.24 9.63
N ILE A 220 20.45 4.44 10.31
CA ILE A 220 20.58 2.99 10.40
C ILE A 220 19.28 2.38 9.92
N MET A 221 19.37 1.36 9.08
CA MET A 221 18.22 0.63 8.57
C MET A 221 18.43 -0.87 8.77
N ARG A 222 17.43 -1.54 9.35
CA ARG A 222 17.45 -2.98 9.62
C ARG A 222 16.34 -3.69 8.86
N GLN A 223 16.70 -4.84 8.29
CA GLN A 223 15.79 -5.76 7.62
C GLN A 223 15.90 -7.13 8.29
N THR A 224 14.80 -7.63 8.88
CA THR A 224 14.86 -8.87 9.67
C THR A 224 14.96 -10.15 8.83
N ASN A 225 14.85 -10.09 7.49
CA ASN A 225 14.67 -11.28 6.64
C ASN A 225 15.79 -11.56 5.62
N ILE A 226 16.82 -10.69 5.50
CA ILE A 226 17.83 -10.81 4.44
C ILE A 226 19.22 -11.13 5.01
N SER A 227 19.60 -10.56 6.15
CA SER A 227 20.89 -10.88 6.79
C SER A 227 21.01 -10.39 8.24
N GLY A 228 20.04 -9.61 8.74
CA GLY A 228 20.21 -8.87 9.99
C GLY A 228 21.27 -7.76 9.91
N GLU A 229 21.92 -7.58 8.74
CA GLU A 229 22.91 -6.53 8.52
C GLU A 229 22.25 -5.16 8.65
N ARG A 230 23.01 -4.26 9.26
CA ARG A 230 22.61 -2.88 9.45
C ARG A 230 23.09 -2.11 8.24
N ILE A 231 22.17 -1.70 7.37
CA ILE A 231 22.46 -0.75 6.31
C ILE A 231 22.62 0.62 6.97
N GLN A 232 23.71 1.31 6.68
CA GLN A 232 24.01 2.62 7.25
C GLN A 232 24.35 3.62 6.17
N GLY A 233 24.20 4.90 6.47
CA GLY A 233 24.51 5.94 5.51
C GLY A 233 24.18 7.35 5.98
N LYS A 234 24.08 8.26 5.01
CA LYS A 234 23.67 9.65 5.20
C LYS A 234 22.28 9.85 4.66
N TRP A 235 21.54 10.80 5.24
CA TRP A 235 20.23 11.18 4.73
C TRP A 235 20.13 12.69 4.57
N LYS A 236 19.23 13.12 3.69
CA LYS A 236 18.90 14.52 3.46
C LYS A 236 17.43 14.64 3.04
N ILE A 237 16.92 15.87 3.04
CA ILE A 237 15.59 16.18 2.51
C ILE A 237 15.78 16.99 1.24
N ASP A 238 15.30 16.46 0.12
CA ASP A 238 15.26 17.16 -1.16
C ASP A 238 13.84 17.71 -1.39
N LYS A 239 13.73 18.99 -1.74
CA LYS A 239 12.44 19.62 -2.08
C LYS A 239 12.16 19.43 -3.57
N THR A 240 11.01 18.86 -3.90
CA THR A 240 10.57 18.66 -5.29
C THR A 240 9.17 19.23 -5.50
N GLU A 241 8.73 19.31 -6.76
CA GLU A 241 7.35 19.70 -7.09
C GLU A 241 6.31 18.74 -6.50
N GLN A 242 6.68 17.48 -6.28
CA GLN A 242 5.81 16.43 -5.75
C GLN A 242 5.73 16.46 -4.21
N GLY A 243 6.67 17.15 -3.56
CA GLY A 243 6.77 17.22 -2.11
C GLY A 243 8.20 17.13 -1.61
N ASN A 244 8.35 16.92 -0.31
CA ASN A 244 9.66 16.70 0.30
C ASN A 244 10.02 15.21 0.20
N ILE A 245 11.24 14.93 -0.26
CA ILE A 245 11.79 13.58 -0.41
C ILE A 245 12.88 13.36 0.63
N LEU A 246 12.74 12.31 1.42
CA LEU A 246 13.80 11.78 2.27
C LEU A 246 14.69 10.86 1.42
N ALA A 247 15.91 11.31 1.14
CA ALA A 247 16.90 10.54 0.38
C ALA A 247 17.87 9.84 1.34
N LEU A 248 17.95 8.51 1.26
CA LEU A 248 18.83 7.69 2.10
C LEU A 248 19.98 7.11 1.26
N ARG A 249 21.17 7.71 1.35
CA ARG A 249 22.35 7.27 0.61
C ARG A 249 23.18 6.28 1.42
N MET A 250 23.26 5.04 0.95
CA MET A 250 23.94 3.92 1.60
C MET A 250 25.45 4.09 1.51
N LYS A 251 26.17 3.84 2.62
CA LYS A 251 27.61 4.02 2.71
C LYS A 251 28.38 3.04 1.81
N ASP A 252 28.00 1.77 1.81
CA ASP A 252 28.82 0.71 1.22
C ASP A 252 28.60 0.58 -0.30
N THR A 253 27.39 0.86 -0.78
CA THR A 253 27.05 0.72 -2.21
C THR A 253 26.92 2.04 -2.94
N GLY A 254 26.80 3.17 -2.21
CA GLY A 254 26.46 4.46 -2.79
C GLY A 254 25.04 4.56 -3.36
N GLN A 255 24.25 3.47 -3.31
CA GLN A 255 22.85 3.47 -3.75
C GLN A 255 21.98 4.35 -2.85
N GLU A 256 20.89 4.84 -3.42
CA GLU A 256 19.95 5.71 -2.73
C GLU A 256 18.56 5.07 -2.67
N LEU A 257 17.95 5.10 -1.48
CA LEU A 257 16.53 4.77 -1.27
C LEU A 257 15.78 6.08 -1.01
N ASN A 258 14.81 6.39 -1.86
CA ASN A 258 14.03 7.62 -1.78
C ASN A 258 12.64 7.35 -1.18
N LEU A 259 12.21 8.22 -0.27
CA LEU A 259 10.89 8.16 0.35
C LEU A 259 10.20 9.51 0.23
N LEU A 260 8.97 9.54 -0.28
CA LEU A 260 8.11 10.71 -0.21
C LEU A 260 7.63 10.89 1.22
N ILE A 261 7.78 12.11 1.73
CA ILE A 261 7.30 12.48 3.05
C ILE A 261 5.84 12.88 2.95
N GLY A 262 4.95 12.02 3.47
CA GLY A 262 3.51 12.29 3.53
C GLY A 262 3.13 13.21 4.69
N SER A 263 3.68 12.93 5.86
CA SER A 263 3.52 13.71 7.10
C SER A 263 4.73 13.47 8.00
N ASP A 264 4.74 14.03 9.21
CA ASP A 264 5.76 13.70 10.23
C ASP A 264 5.79 12.21 10.62
N ASN A 265 4.69 11.50 10.35
CA ASN A 265 4.50 10.13 10.82
C ASN A 265 4.41 9.10 9.69
N VAL A 266 4.44 9.51 8.43
CA VAL A 266 4.18 8.64 7.28
C VAL A 266 5.16 8.92 6.14
N LEU A 267 5.90 7.88 5.75
CA LEU A 267 6.82 7.89 4.61
C LEU A 267 6.39 6.87 3.55
N PHE A 268 6.46 7.22 2.28
CA PHE A 268 6.15 6.32 1.15
C PHE A 268 7.41 6.00 0.36
N ILE A 269 7.79 4.73 0.26
CA ILE A 269 8.96 4.33 -0.53
C ILE A 269 8.67 4.56 -2.01
N LEU A 270 9.63 5.21 -2.69
CA LEU A 270 9.54 5.56 -4.09
C LEU A 270 10.28 4.55 -4.96
N ASN A 271 9.83 4.41 -6.21
CA ASN A 271 10.54 3.69 -7.26
C ASN A 271 11.64 4.55 -7.91
N LYS A 272 12.35 3.98 -8.89
CA LYS A 272 13.41 4.69 -9.64
C LYS A 272 12.88 5.88 -10.46
N GLN A 273 11.57 5.96 -10.68
CA GLN A 273 10.88 7.07 -11.34
C GLN A 273 10.30 8.08 -10.34
N MET A 274 10.72 8.02 -9.06
CA MET A 274 10.26 8.90 -7.97
C MET A 274 8.75 8.84 -7.72
N ARG A 275 8.13 7.69 -7.99
CA ARG A 275 6.69 7.45 -7.72
C ARG A 275 6.51 6.47 -6.56
N PRO A 276 5.50 6.67 -5.68
CA PRO A 276 5.18 5.70 -4.63
C PRO A 276 5.03 4.29 -5.19
N LEU A 277 5.70 3.32 -4.57
CA LEU A 277 5.52 1.92 -4.94
C LEU A 277 4.12 1.43 -4.49
N PRO A 278 3.33 0.81 -5.38
CA PRO A 278 2.08 0.18 -4.98
C PRO A 278 2.35 -1.09 -4.18
N GLY A 279 1.61 -1.26 -3.09
CA GLY A 279 1.59 -2.48 -2.29
C GLY A 279 0.69 -3.57 -2.89
N ASN A 280 0.32 -4.51 -2.04
CA ASN A 280 -0.68 -5.55 -2.31
C ASN A 280 -1.71 -5.61 -1.16
N SER A 281 -2.53 -6.67 -1.12
CA SER A 281 -3.55 -6.83 -0.08
C SER A 281 -2.98 -6.94 1.34
N GLU A 282 -1.72 -7.36 1.48
CA GLU A 282 -1.10 -7.68 2.75
C GLU A 282 -0.15 -6.58 3.25
N PHE A 283 0.61 -5.97 2.34
CA PHE A 283 1.68 -5.03 2.66
C PHE A 283 1.68 -3.85 1.72
N SER A 284 1.99 -2.68 2.27
CA SER A 284 2.21 -1.45 1.52
C SER A 284 3.70 -1.17 1.36
N PHE A 285 4.04 -0.06 0.72
CA PHE A 285 5.39 0.51 0.74
C PHE A 285 5.42 1.77 1.63
N THR A 286 4.78 1.69 2.79
CA THR A 286 4.68 2.78 3.75
C THR A 286 5.43 2.45 5.04
N LEU A 287 6.23 3.39 5.53
CA LEU A 287 6.83 3.35 6.85
C LEU A 287 6.12 4.35 7.76
N ASN A 288 5.82 3.93 8.98
CA ASN A 288 5.14 4.73 9.98
C ASN A 288 6.11 5.05 11.10
N ARG A 289 6.05 6.25 11.65
CA ARG A 289 6.83 6.60 12.83
C ARG A 289 6.44 5.67 14.00
N ASP A 290 7.41 5.27 14.82
CA ASP A 290 7.20 4.52 16.07
C ASP A 290 7.30 5.44 17.28
#